data_AF-A0A6L6F5C0-F1
#
_entry.id   AF-A0A6L6F5C0-F1
#
_cell.length_a   1.000
_cell.length_b   1.000
_cell.length_c   1.000
_cell.angle_alpha   90.00
_cell.angle_beta   90.00
_cell.angle_gamma   90.00
#
_symmetry.space_group_name_H-M   'P 1'
#
loop_
_entity.id
_entity.type
_entity.pdbx_description
1 polymer ?
#
loop_
_entity_poly.entity_id
_entity_poly.type
_entity_poly.pdbx_seq_one_letter_code
_entity_poly.pdbx_strand_id
1 'polypeptide(L)'
;EVSIGDYVLGGGEVASMVMIEAITRLIPGVLGNPESLTEESHNSEGYLEYPNFTKPQEWRGISVPEILLSGNHAEIAKWRTQQAQQRAKDNL
;
A
#
# COMPACT_ATOMS: atom_id res chain seq x y z
N GLU A 1 -11.37 16.20 19.41
CA GLU A 1 -11.12 16.74 18.05
C GLU A 1 -10.15 15.81 17.33
N VAL A 2 -10.17 15.76 16.00
CA VAL A 2 -9.34 14.86 15.18
C VAL A 2 -8.71 15.68 14.04
N SER A 3 -7.44 15.44 13.75
CA SER A 3 -6.73 16.00 12.58
C SER A 3 -6.29 14.86 11.65
N ILE A 4 -6.22 15.13 10.35
CA ILE A 4 -5.68 14.21 9.33
C ILE A 4 -4.26 14.57 8.88
N GLY A 5 -3.62 15.55 9.53
CA GLY A 5 -2.22 15.90 9.33
C GLY A 5 -1.90 17.36 9.65
N ASP A 6 -0.62 17.71 9.62
CA ASP A 6 -0.11 19.02 10.03
C ASP A 6 -0.19 20.06 8.90
N TYR A 7 -1.41 20.39 8.51
CA TYR A 7 -1.71 21.40 7.48
C TYR A 7 -3.11 21.99 7.66
N VAL A 8 -3.36 23.16 7.06
CA VAL A 8 -4.64 23.88 7.15
C VAL A 8 -5.46 23.65 5.89
N LEU A 9 -6.73 23.29 6.05
CA LEU A 9 -7.72 23.17 4.98
C LEU A 9 -8.69 24.35 4.99
N GLY A 10 -9.35 24.61 3.85
CA GLY A 10 -10.39 25.64 3.75
C GLY A 10 -11.67 25.34 4.54
N GLY A 11 -11.88 24.08 4.93
CA GLY A 11 -13.05 23.59 5.67
C GLY A 11 -12.87 22.13 6.10
N GLY A 12 -13.76 21.63 6.94
CA GLY A 12 -13.69 20.28 7.53
C GLY A 12 -14.21 19.15 6.63
N GLU A 13 -14.80 19.48 5.47
CA GLU A 13 -15.47 18.54 4.58
C GLU A 13 -14.51 17.50 4.01
N VAL A 14 -13.33 17.93 3.56
CA VAL A 14 -12.30 17.03 3.02
C VAL A 14 -11.78 16.09 4.11
N ALA A 15 -11.52 16.60 5.32
CA ALA A 15 -11.08 15.78 6.44
C ALA A 15 -12.16 14.75 6.84
N SER A 16 -13.42 15.15 6.83
CA SER A 16 -14.56 14.27 7.11
C SER A 16 -14.68 13.16 6.07
N MET A 17 -14.52 13.47 4.79
CA MET A 17 -14.55 12.47 3.71
C MET A 17 -13.41 11.46 3.81
N VAL A 18 -12.19 11.92 4.13
CA VAL A 18 -11.03 11.03 4.34
C VAL A 18 -11.32 10.04 5.47
N MET A 19 -11.87 10.52 6.59
CA MET A 19 -12.24 9.65 7.71
C MET A 19 -13.35 8.66 7.32
N ILE A 20 -14.40 9.11 6.63
CA ILE A 20 -15.48 8.23 6.18
C ILE A 20 -14.93 7.11 5.30
N GLU A 21 -14.08 7.44 4.33
CA GLU A 21 -13.47 6.46 3.41
C GLU A 21 -12.63 5.42 4.17
N ALA A 22 -11.69 5.90 5.01
CA ALA A 22 -10.78 5.04 5.76
C ALA A 22 -11.52 4.11 6.74
N ILE A 23 -12.53 4.63 7.45
CA ILE A 23 -13.32 3.84 8.41
C ILE A 23 -14.25 2.86 7.70
N THR A 24 -14.89 3.29 6.60
CA THR A 24 -15.85 2.44 5.86
C THR A 24 -15.19 1.20 5.28
N ARG A 25 -13.91 1.29 4.88
CA ARG A 25 -13.11 0.15 4.41
C ARG A 25 -12.93 -0.94 5.46
N LEU A 26 -13.04 -0.62 6.74
CA LEU A 26 -12.96 -1.59 7.83
C LEU A 26 -14.29 -2.33 8.09
N ILE A 27 -15.39 -1.90 7.45
CA ILE A 27 -16.70 -2.54 7.61
C ILE A 27 -16.74 -3.84 6.78
N PRO A 28 -17.09 -4.99 7.39
CA PRO A 28 -17.18 -6.26 6.67
C PRO A 28 -18.13 -6.18 5.47
N GLY A 29 -17.66 -6.66 4.31
CA GLY A 29 -18.43 -6.67 3.06
C GLY A 29 -18.29 -5.41 2.19
N VAL A 30 -17.63 -4.35 2.67
CA VAL A 30 -17.28 -3.19 1.83
C VAL A 30 -16.12 -3.53 0.89
N LEU A 31 -15.06 -4.13 1.43
CA LEU A 31 -13.94 -4.61 0.63
C LEU A 31 -14.22 -6.03 0.14
N GLY A 32 -13.88 -6.28 -1.13
CA GLY A 32 -14.07 -7.59 -1.76
C GLY A 32 -13.15 -8.67 -1.18
N ASN A 33 -11.84 -8.38 -1.07
CA ASN A 33 -10.88 -9.28 -0.44
C ASN A 33 -10.37 -8.68 0.88
N PRO A 34 -10.72 -9.26 2.04
CA PRO A 34 -10.22 -8.81 3.34
C PRO A 34 -8.69 -8.92 3.48
N GLU A 35 -8.05 -9.85 2.77
CA GLU A 35 -6.59 -9.99 2.80
C GLU A 35 -5.87 -8.78 2.20
N SER A 36 -6.54 -7.96 1.38
CA SER A 36 -5.92 -6.74 0.85
C SER A 36 -5.50 -5.77 1.95
N LEU A 37 -6.23 -5.70 3.07
CA LEU A 37 -5.88 -4.82 4.19
C LEU A 37 -4.58 -5.24 4.90
N THR A 38 -4.20 -6.52 4.82
CA THR A 38 -3.05 -7.01 5.59
C THR A 38 -1.71 -6.61 4.97
N GLU A 39 -1.70 -6.41 3.65
CA GLU A 39 -0.49 -6.05 2.90
C GLU A 39 -0.36 -4.54 2.62
N GLU A 40 -1.31 -3.73 3.08
CA GLU A 40 -1.31 -2.27 2.90
C GLU A 40 -0.29 -1.54 3.79
N SER A 41 0.15 -0.38 3.31
CA SER A 41 1.00 0.52 4.09
C SER A 41 0.30 0.95 5.38
N HIS A 42 1.07 1.13 6.45
CA HIS A 42 0.57 1.51 7.79
C HIS A 42 -0.33 0.48 8.50
N ASN A 43 -0.50 -0.73 7.97
CA ASN A 43 -1.18 -1.82 8.69
C ASN A 43 -0.39 -2.27 9.95
N SER A 44 0.92 -2.02 9.97
CA SER A 44 1.73 -2.06 11.18
C SER A 44 2.70 -0.88 11.21
N GLU A 45 3.16 -0.52 12.41
CA GLU A 45 4.11 0.58 12.60
C GLU A 45 5.38 0.31 11.79
N GLY A 46 5.80 1.29 10.98
CA GLY A 46 7.01 1.19 10.17
C GLY A 46 6.88 0.39 8.88
N TYR A 47 5.71 -0.18 8.55
CA TYR A 47 5.52 -0.95 7.32
C TYR A 47 5.00 -0.08 6.16
N LEU A 48 5.72 -0.11 5.04
CA LEU A 48 5.26 0.41 3.74
C LEU A 48 5.16 -0.75 2.74
N GLU A 49 4.08 -0.78 1.98
CA GLU A 49 3.81 -1.83 0.99
C GLU A 49 4.95 -1.91 -0.06
N TYR A 50 5.21 -3.10 -0.59
CA TYR A 50 6.17 -3.33 -1.66
C TYR A 50 5.70 -2.76 -3.02
N PRO A 51 6.58 -2.55 -4.02
CA PRO A 51 6.17 -2.09 -5.34
C PRO A 51 5.38 -3.16 -6.10
N ASN A 52 4.31 -2.72 -6.77
CA ASN A 52 3.43 -3.57 -7.55
C ASN A 52 3.69 -3.39 -9.06
N PHE A 53 3.65 -4.50 -9.79
CA PHE A 53 3.85 -4.55 -11.23
C PHE A 53 2.68 -5.25 -11.90
N THR A 54 2.30 -4.79 -13.09
CA THR A 54 1.29 -5.41 -13.94
C THR A 54 1.73 -5.33 -15.40
N LYS A 55 0.95 -5.91 -16.32
CA LYS A 55 1.26 -5.90 -17.75
C LYS A 55 1.34 -4.45 -18.29
N PRO A 56 2.20 -4.17 -19.28
CA PRO A 56 3.13 -5.08 -19.97
C PRO A 56 4.41 -5.40 -19.17
N GLN A 57 5.19 -6.40 -19.60
CA GLN A 57 6.44 -6.80 -18.93
C GLN A 57 7.54 -5.74 -18.94
N GLU A 58 7.50 -4.84 -19.92
CA GLU A 58 8.38 -3.68 -19.98
C GLU A 58 7.55 -2.46 -20.34
N TRP A 59 7.71 -1.39 -19.57
CA TRP A 59 7.04 -0.12 -19.80
C TRP A 59 8.04 1.02 -19.70
N ARG A 60 8.27 1.72 -20.81
CA ARG A 60 9.20 2.87 -20.90
C ARG A 60 10.61 2.56 -20.37
N GLY A 61 11.13 1.36 -20.67
CA GLY A 61 12.45 0.91 -20.21
C GLY A 61 12.49 0.42 -18.76
N ILE A 62 11.35 0.32 -18.08
CA ILE A 62 11.22 -0.29 -16.75
C ILE A 62 10.69 -1.71 -16.93
N SER A 63 11.54 -2.70 -16.68
CA SER A 63 11.18 -4.12 -16.74
C SER A 63 10.62 -4.61 -15.41
N VAL A 64 9.64 -5.51 -15.47
CA VAL A 64 9.19 -6.26 -14.29
C VAL A 64 10.38 -7.09 -13.76
N PRO A 65 10.70 -7.04 -12.46
CA PRO A 65 11.76 -7.86 -11.87
C PRO A 65 11.58 -9.34 -12.20
N GLU A 66 12.64 -10.01 -12.67
CA GLU A 66 12.58 -11.41 -13.11
C GLU A 66 12.02 -12.35 -12.03
N ILE A 67 12.29 -12.04 -10.75
CA ILE A 67 11.75 -12.82 -9.63
C ILE A 67 10.22 -12.85 -9.61
N LEU A 68 9.56 -11.77 -10.00
CA LEU A 68 8.09 -11.69 -10.10
C LEU A 68 7.53 -12.50 -11.28
N LEU A 69 8.38 -12.87 -12.24
CA LEU A 69 8.04 -13.69 -13.39
C LEU A 69 8.37 -15.18 -13.18
N SER A 70 9.01 -15.53 -12.06
CA SER A 70 9.55 -16.88 -11.80
C SER A 70 8.50 -17.93 -11.43
N GLY A 71 7.32 -17.51 -10.97
CA GLY A 71 6.31 -18.40 -10.36
C GLY A 71 6.72 -18.97 -8.99
N ASN A 72 7.91 -18.64 -8.47
CA ASN A 72 8.36 -19.09 -7.16
C ASN A 72 7.76 -18.21 -6.06
N HIS A 73 6.62 -18.64 -5.50
CA HIS A 73 5.90 -17.89 -4.47
C HIS A 73 6.76 -17.57 -3.23
N ALA A 74 7.65 -18.47 -2.81
CA ALA A 74 8.49 -18.25 -1.64
C ALA A 74 9.53 -17.14 -1.87
N GLU A 75 10.21 -17.17 -3.02
CA GLU A 75 11.17 -16.12 -3.38
C GLU A 75 10.49 -14.78 -3.70
N ILE A 76 9.29 -14.80 -4.28
CA ILE A 76 8.46 -13.59 -4.47
C ILE A 76 8.10 -12.97 -3.12
N ALA A 77 7.63 -13.76 -2.15
CA ALA A 77 7.29 -13.27 -0.82
C ALA A 77 8.51 -12.67 -0.11
N LYS A 78 9.67 -13.34 -0.20
CA LYS A 78 10.94 -12.84 0.35
C LYS A 78 11.35 -11.52 -0.29
N TRP A 79 11.26 -11.42 -1.62
CA TRP A 79 11.56 -10.18 -2.35
C TRP A 79 10.62 -9.04 -1.94
N ARG A 80 9.31 -9.30 -1.85
CA ARG A 80 8.31 -8.32 -1.40
C ARG A 80 8.64 -7.77 -0.02
N THR A 81 8.94 -8.64 0.95
CA THR A 81 9.37 -8.22 2.29
C THR A 81 10.62 -7.34 2.26
N GLN A 82 11.62 -7.70 1.47
CA GLN A 82 12.85 -6.90 1.32
C GLN A 82 12.57 -5.53 0.71
N GLN A 83 11.71 -5.45 -0.31
CA GLN A 83 11.35 -4.17 -0.93
C GLN A 83 10.52 -3.28 0.00
N ALA A 84 9.58 -3.86 0.76
CA ALA A 84 8.82 -3.15 1.77
C ALA A 84 9.74 -2.52 2.83
N GLN A 85 10.71 -3.29 3.34
CA GLN A 85 11.72 -2.80 4.28
C GLN A 85 12.60 -1.70 3.68
N GLN A 86 13.04 -1.86 2.43
CA GLN A 86 13.84 -0.85 1.75
C GLN A 86 13.04 0.45 1.56
N ARG A 87 11.78 0.37 1.11
CA ARG A 87 10.90 1.54 0.98
C ARG A 87 10.68 2.24 2.32
N ALA A 88 10.43 1.49 3.39
CA ALA A 88 10.29 2.04 4.73
C ALA A 88 11.55 2.80 5.16
N LYS A 89 12.74 2.22 4.97
CA LYS A 89 14.01 2.88 5.29
C LYS A 89 14.23 4.19 4.51
N ASP A 90 13.74 4.26 3.28
CA ASP A 90 13.97 5.42 2.40
C ASP A 90 12.95 6.55 2.60
N ASN A 91 11.76 6.27 3.19
CA ASN A 91 10.62 7.20 3.20
C ASN A 91 9.97 7.44 4.56
N LEU A 92 10.36 6.72 5.61
CA LEU A 92 9.96 6.99 7.00
C LEU A 92 11.10 7.68 7.75
#